data_AF-A0A351Y5L6-F1
#
_entry.id   AF-A0A351Y5L6-F1
#
_cell.length_a   1.000
_cell.length_b   1.000
_cell.length_c   1.000
_cell.angle_alpha   90.00
_cell.angle_beta   90.00
_cell.angle_gamma   90.00
#
_symmetry.space_group_name_H-M   'P 1'
#
loop_
_entity.id
_entity.type
_entity.pdbx_description
1 polymer ?
#
loop_
_entity_poly.entity_id
_entity_poly.type
_entity_poly.pdbx_seq_one_letter_code
_entity_poly.pdbx_strand_id
1 'polypeptide(L)'
;MNLFVASILHDCVEDNENIPLSTIYELFGEDVGFIVDSVTDTTNYFLHDRQHIFHDRIEKFLHGGMHDIRCIWLKLHDREHNINTL
;
A
#
# COMPACT_ATOMS: atom_id res chain seq x y z
N MET A 1 3.04 -4.94 -16.61
CA MET A 1 3.22 -6.21 -15.87
C MET A 1 3.37 -5.95 -14.37
N ASN A 2 4.17 -4.97 -13.95
CA ASN A 2 4.47 -4.70 -12.53
C ASN A 2 3.26 -4.34 -11.66
N LEU A 3 2.24 -3.65 -12.20
CA LEU A 3 1.00 -3.35 -11.46
C LEU A 3 0.25 -4.63 -11.03
N PHE A 4 0.23 -5.65 -11.88
CA PHE A 4 -0.40 -6.93 -11.55
C PHE A 4 0.35 -7.63 -10.39
N VAL A 5 1.68 -7.60 -10.43
CA VAL A 5 2.52 -8.12 -9.35
C VAL A 5 2.25 -7.35 -8.05
N ALA A 6 2.25 -6.02 -8.10
CA ALA A 6 1.94 -5.18 -6.93
C ALA A 6 0.53 -5.45 -6.37
N SER A 7 -0.48 -5.66 -7.22
CA SER A 7 -1.85 -5.98 -6.77
C SER A 7 -1.95 -7.31 -6.03
N ILE A 8 -1.11 -8.29 -6.35
CA ILE A 8 -1.07 -9.55 -5.60
C ILE A 8 -0.36 -9.37 -4.25
N LEU A 9 0.62 -8.47 -4.20
CA LEU A 9 1.50 -8.29 -3.04
C LEU A 9 1.05 -7.22 -2.05
N HIS A 10 0.07 -6.38 -2.40
CA HIS A 10 -0.23 -5.16 -1.65
C HIS A 10 -0.58 -5.39 -0.17
N ASP A 11 -1.30 -6.48 0.14
CA ASP A 11 -1.65 -6.89 1.51
C ASP A 11 -0.59 -7.79 2.15
N CYS A 12 0.34 -8.36 1.37
CA CYS A 12 1.31 -9.33 1.88
C CYS A 12 2.25 -8.75 2.94
N VAL A 13 2.56 -7.45 2.85
CA VAL A 13 3.40 -6.74 3.82
C VAL A 13 2.59 -6.34 5.07
N GLU A 14 1.28 -6.13 4.93
CA GLU A 14 0.38 -5.76 6.03
C GLU A 14 -0.01 -6.98 6.87
N ASP A 15 -0.33 -8.10 6.21
CA ASP A 15 -0.80 -9.33 6.84
C ASP A 15 0.31 -10.21 7.41
N ASN A 16 1.58 -9.91 7.12
CA ASN A 16 2.71 -10.76 7.52
C ASN A 16 3.87 -9.97 8.12
N GLU A 17 3.95 -10.00 9.45
CA GLU A 17 5.02 -9.35 10.23
C GLU A 17 6.44 -9.85 9.88
N ASN A 18 6.57 -11.04 9.28
CA ASN A 18 7.87 -11.61 8.91
C ASN A 18 8.36 -11.22 7.51
N ILE A 19 7.54 -10.51 6.72
CA ILE A 19 7.89 -10.08 5.36
C ILE A 19 8.10 -8.56 5.38
N PRO A 20 9.34 -8.09 5.55
CA PRO A 20 9.60 -6.65 5.51
C PRO A 20 9.44 -6.12 4.08
N LEU A 21 9.05 -4.86 3.97
CA LEU A 21 8.93 -4.18 2.68
C LEU A 21 10.21 -4.25 1.83
N SER A 22 11.39 -4.26 2.46
CA SER A 22 12.68 -4.44 1.77
C SER A 22 12.74 -5.72 0.94
N THR A 23 12.08 -6.80 1.38
CA THR A 23 11.98 -8.06 0.62
C THR A 23 11.25 -7.85 -0.71
N ILE A 24 10.25 -6.97 -0.76
CA ILE A 24 9.55 -6.66 -2.01
C ILE A 24 10.48 -5.94 -2.98
N TYR A 25 11.25 -4.95 -2.49
CA TYR A 25 12.25 -4.24 -3.29
C TYR A 25 13.34 -5.18 -3.82
N GLU A 26 13.83 -6.11 -3.01
CA GLU A 26 14.89 -7.05 -3.38
C GLU A 26 14.41 -8.08 -4.43
N LEU A 27 13.20 -8.62 -4.27
CA LEU A 27 12.70 -9.71 -5.11
C LEU A 27 11.99 -9.22 -6.39
N PHE A 28 11.34 -8.05 -6.35
CA PHE A 28 10.48 -7.56 -7.44
C PHE A 28 10.93 -6.21 -8.01
N GLY A 29 11.96 -5.61 -7.44
CA GLY A 29 12.56 -4.36 -7.91
C GLY A 29 11.85 -3.10 -7.41
N GLU A 30 12.46 -1.96 -7.72
CA GLU A 30 12.07 -0.64 -7.21
C GLU A 30 10.65 -0.23 -7.62
N ASP A 31 10.24 -0.55 -8.85
CA ASP A 31 8.91 -0.19 -9.36
C ASP A 31 7.78 -0.88 -8.60
N VAL A 32 7.91 -2.19 -8.33
CA VAL A 32 6.92 -2.95 -7.57
C VAL A 32 6.98 -2.56 -6.10
N GLY A 33 8.18 -2.44 -5.53
CA GLY A 33 8.39 -2.02 -4.15
C GLY A 33 7.76 -0.66 -3.85
N PHE A 34 7.94 0.32 -4.74
CA PHE A 34 7.36 1.65 -4.60
C PHE A 34 5.84 1.64 -4.60
N ILE A 35 5.22 0.88 -5.53
CA ILE A 35 3.76 0.79 -5.61
C ILE A 35 3.20 0.14 -4.35
N VAL A 36 3.78 -0.98 -3.90
CA VAL A 36 3.34 -1.69 -2.69
C VAL A 36 3.49 -0.79 -1.47
N ASP A 37 4.64 -0.16 -1.26
CA ASP A 37 4.87 0.77 -0.14
C ASP A 37 3.82 1.88 -0.10
N SER A 38 3.55 2.50 -1.25
CA SER A 38 2.61 3.62 -1.39
C SER A 38 1.16 3.26 -1.01
N VAL A 39 0.80 1.97 -1.03
CA VAL A 39 -0.58 1.49 -0.80
C VAL A 39 -0.74 0.64 0.47
N THR A 40 0.37 0.22 1.10
CA THR A 40 0.40 -0.52 2.37
C THR A 40 0.22 0.40 3.57
N ASP A 41 -0.62 -0.01 4.52
CA ASP A 41 -0.84 0.71 5.76
C ASP A 41 0.24 0.40 6.81
N THR A 42 1.15 1.34 7.02
CA THR A 42 2.27 1.17 7.97
C THR A 42 1.98 1.76 9.35
N THR A 43 0.73 2.17 9.61
CA THR A 43 0.43 3.03 10.75
C THR A 43 0.23 2.21 12.03
N ASN A 44 1.06 2.46 13.04
CA ASN A 44 0.98 1.78 14.33
C ASN A 44 -0.14 2.39 15.19
N TYR A 45 -1.30 1.71 15.21
CA TYR A 45 -2.54 2.19 15.83
C TYR A 45 -2.46 2.47 17.33
N PHE A 46 -1.45 1.96 18.03
CA PHE A 46 -1.32 2.08 19.48
C PHE A 46 -0.73 3.42 19.95
N LEU A 47 -0.20 4.25 19.04
CA LEU A 47 0.60 5.42 19.40
C LEU A 47 -0.02 6.77 19.03
N HIS A 48 -1.09 6.79 18.21
CA HIS A 48 -1.58 8.02 17.58
C HIS A 48 -3.10 8.17 17.68
N ASP A 49 -3.58 9.42 17.77
CA ASP A 49 -5.01 9.71 17.65
C ASP A 49 -5.52 9.33 16.25
N ARG A 50 -6.78 8.91 16.17
CA ARG A 50 -7.39 8.44 14.92
C ARG A 50 -7.37 9.49 13.81
N GLN A 51 -7.48 10.78 14.15
CA GLN A 51 -7.41 11.85 13.16
C GLN A 51 -6.01 11.97 12.54
N HIS A 52 -4.97 11.81 13.36
CA HIS A 52 -3.58 11.88 12.91
C HIS A 52 -3.25 10.69 12.00
N ILE A 53 -3.65 9.48 12.41
CA ILE A 53 -3.47 8.24 11.60
C ILE A 53 -4.10 8.39 10.21
N PHE A 54 -5.31 8.96 10.15
CA PHE A 54 -5.99 9.19 8.88
C PHE A 54 -5.27 10.21 8.01
N HIS A 55 -4.71 11.27 8.61
CA HIS A 55 -3.94 12.28 7.89
C HIS A 55 -2.69 11.67 7.24
N ASP A 56 -1.90 10.93 8.02
CA ASP A 56 -0.65 10.32 7.56
C ASP A 56 -0.90 9.32 6.42
N ARG A 57 -1.99 8.53 6.51
CA ARG A 57 -2.38 7.59 5.46
C ARG A 57 -2.76 8.29 4.16
N ILE A 58 -3.54 9.35 4.26
CA ILE A 58 -3.93 10.12 3.08
C ILE A 58 -2.70 10.77 2.46
N GLU A 59 -1.81 11.34 3.26
CA GLU A 59 -0.58 11.96 2.75
C GLU A 59 0.29 10.94 2.02
N LYS A 60 0.55 9.77 2.62
CA LYS A 60 1.33 8.69 1.99
C LYS A 60 0.71 8.24 0.66
N PHE A 61 -0.59 7.98 0.66
CA PHE A 61 -1.32 7.56 -0.53
C PHE A 61 -1.30 8.64 -1.64
N LEU A 62 -1.54 9.91 -1.29
CA LEU A 62 -1.54 11.01 -2.24
C LEU A 62 -0.15 11.24 -2.81
N HIS A 63 0.89 11.22 -1.97
CA HIS A 63 2.28 11.31 -2.41
C HIS A 63 2.61 10.19 -3.40
N GLY A 64 2.31 8.93 -3.06
CA GLY A 64 2.47 7.79 -3.96
C GLY A 64 1.73 7.98 -5.28
N GLY A 65 0.48 8.45 -5.23
CA GLY A 65 -0.35 8.72 -6.40
C GLY A 65 0.14 9.88 -7.29
N MET A 66 0.76 10.91 -6.70
CA MET A 66 1.37 12.02 -7.43
C MET A 66 2.61 11.58 -8.20
N HIS A 67 3.38 10.66 -7.62
CA HIS A 67 4.57 10.09 -8.26
C HIS A 67 4.21 8.98 -9.27
N ASP A 68 3.17 8.20 -8.98
CA ASP A 68 2.71 7.12 -9.84
C ASP A 68 1.20 6.90 -9.73
N ILE A 69 0.50 7.21 -10.82
CA ILE A 69 -0.95 7.04 -10.92
C ILE A 69 -1.39 5.59 -10.65
N ARG A 70 -0.52 4.60 -10.90
CA ARG A 70 -0.82 3.17 -10.67
C ARG A 70 -1.14 2.86 -9.20
N CYS A 71 -0.58 3.62 -8.26
CA CYS A 71 -0.90 3.51 -6.82
C CYS A 71 -2.38 3.85 -6.54
N ILE A 72 -2.89 4.89 -7.20
CA ILE A 72 -4.31 5.29 -7.10
C ILE A 72 -5.21 4.21 -7.68
N TRP A 73 -4.87 3.70 -8.87
CA TRP A 73 -5.65 2.63 -9.52
C TRP A 73 -5.75 1.38 -8.64
N LEU A 74 -4.62 0.95 -8.06
CA LEU A 74 -4.59 -0.22 -7.18
C LEU A 74 -5.48 0.00 -5.95
N LYS A 75 -5.34 1.14 -5.25
CA LYS A 75 -6.12 1.40 -4.03
C LYS A 75 -7.61 1.58 -4.31
N LEU A 76 -8.00 2.12 -5.48
CA LEU A 76 -9.39 2.19 -5.88
C LEU A 76 -9.98 0.80 -6.13
N HIS A 77 -9.26 -0.09 -6.81
CA HIS A 77 -9.72 -1.46 -7.05
C HIS A 77 -9.79 -2.29 -5.77
N ASP A 78 -8.79 -2.18 -4.89
CA ASP A 78 -8.82 -2.76 -3.55
C ASP A 78 -10.09 -2.31 -2.78
N ARG A 79 -10.36 -0.99 -2.74
CA ARG A 79 -11.58 -0.49 -2.08
C ARG A 79 -12.88 -0.90 -2.74
N GLU A 80 -12.93 -0.95 -4.06
CA GLU A 80 -14.11 -1.40 -4.81
C GLU A 80 -14.40 -2.87 -4.51
N HIS A 81 -13.37 -3.71 -4.50
CA HIS A 81 -13.47 -5.11 -4.11
C HIS A 81 -13.98 -5.25 -2.67
N ASN A 82 -13.37 -4.53 -1.72
CA ASN A 82 -13.76 -4.56 -0.30
C ASN A 82 -15.22 -4.14 -0.11
N ILE A 83 -15.73 -3.16 -0.86
CA ILE A 83 -17.14 -2.75 -0.78
C ILE A 83 -18.08 -3.86 -1.30
N ASN A 84 -17.66 -4.58 -2.33
CA ASN A 84 -18.45 -5.65 -2.95
C ASN A 84 -18.40 -6.98 -2.18
N THR A 85 -17.46 -7.15 -1.24
CA THR A 85 -17.30 -8.38 -0.44
C THR A 85 -17.73 -8.24 1.02
N LEU A 86 -18.27 -7.07 1.41
CA LEU A 86 -19.00 -6.83 2.67
C LEU A 86 -20.35 -7.55 2.71
#